data_AF-A0A9X4J5A2-F1
#
_entry.id   AF-A0A9X4J5A2-F1
#
_cell.length_a   1.000
_cell.length_b   1.000
_cell.length_c   1.000
_cell.angle_alpha   90.00
_cell.angle_beta   90.00
_cell.angle_gamma   90.00
#
_symmetry.space_group_name_H-M   'P 1'
#
loop_
_entity.id
_entity.type
_entity.pdbx_description
1 polymer ?
#
loop_
_entity_poly.entity_id
_entity_poly.type
_entity_poly.pdbx_seq_one_letter_code
_entity_poly.pdbx_strand_id
1 'polypeptide(L)' 'MSNCVIQYNGYLMLAPSGFDCTYVILTPSELEQLQSNSLGSLTIDSQLYTDVTGYLLLSFVSGHILGRILKSLGRG' A
#
# COMPACT_ATOMS: atom_id res chain seq x y z
N MET A 1 -12.00 17.29 -30.88
CA MET A 1 -11.44 16.67 -29.67
C MET A 1 -12.14 15.34 -29.50
N SER A 2 -11.43 14.22 -29.65
CA SER A 2 -12.01 12.88 -29.53
C SER A 2 -12.13 12.50 -28.06
N ASN A 3 -13.34 12.22 -27.60
CA ASN A 3 -13.59 11.68 -26.27
C ASN A 3 -13.30 10.18 -26.27
N CYS A 4 -12.59 9.72 -25.25
CA CYS A 4 -12.26 8.32 -25.11
C CYS A 4 -13.35 7.56 -24.37
N VAL A 5 -13.71 6.40 -24.91
CA VAL A 5 -14.75 5.51 -24.38
C VAL A 5 -14.14 4.15 -24.04
N ILE A 6 -14.52 3.60 -22.90
CA ILE A 6 -14.10 2.28 -22.42
C ILE A 6 -15.32 1.38 -22.25
N GLN A 7 -15.18 0.09 -22.53
CA GLN A 7 -16.22 -0.90 -22.27
C GLN A 7 -16.03 -1.46 -20.85
N TYR A 8 -17.09 -1.43 -20.05
CA TYR A 8 -17.11 -2.01 -18.72
C TYR A 8 -18.46 -2.68 -18.49
N ASN A 9 -18.47 -3.95 -18.08
CA ASN A 9 -19.69 -4.74 -17.86
C ASN A 9 -20.73 -4.64 -19.00
N GLY A 10 -20.26 -4.59 -20.25
CA GLY A 10 -21.12 -4.59 -21.45
C GLY A 10 -21.69 -3.23 -21.84
N TYR A 11 -21.37 -2.14 -21.13
CA TYR A 11 -21.74 -0.78 -21.53
C TYR A 11 -20.51 0.09 -21.80
N LEU A 12 -20.68 1.10 -22.65
CA LEU A 12 -19.64 2.08 -23.01
C LEU A 12 -19.74 3.28 -22.06
N MET A 13 -18.64 3.65 -21.41
CA MET A 13 -18.55 4.83 -20.56
C MET A 13 -17.36 5.71 -20.97
N LEU A 14 -17.45 7.03 -20.74
CA LEU A 14 -16.31 7.92 -20.95
C LEU A 14 -15.21 7.57 -19.95
N ALA A 15 -13.95 7.61 -20.40
CA ALA A 15 -12.83 7.41 -19.51
C ALA A 15 -12.84 8.50 -18.40
N PRO A 16 -12.66 8.12 -17.12
CA PRO A 16 -12.64 9.08 -16.02
C PRO A 16 -11.51 10.10 -16.18
N SER A 17 -11.72 11.32 -15.68
CA SER A 17 -10.74 12.41 -15.75
C SER A 17 -9.44 12.02 -15.05
N GLY A 18 -8.34 11.95 -15.81
CA GLY A 18 -7.02 11.47 -15.36
C GLY A 18 -6.53 10.21 -16.07
N PHE A 19 -7.36 9.57 -16.90
CA PHE A 19 -6.94 8.53 -17.83
C PHE A 19 -6.65 9.13 -19.21
N ASP A 20 -5.38 9.27 -19.55
CA ASP A 20 -4.96 9.41 -20.94
C ASP A 20 -5.26 8.10 -21.66
N CYS A 21 -5.90 8.18 -22.83
CA CYS A 21 -6.23 7.00 -23.63
C CYS A 21 -5.04 6.48 -24.42
N THR A 22 -4.00 6.18 -23.65
CA THR A 22 -2.80 5.48 -24.06
C THR A 22 -3.10 4.00 -23.92
N TYR A 23 -3.56 3.38 -25.01
CA TYR A 23 -3.58 1.93 -25.10
C TYR A 23 -2.16 1.45 -25.45
N VAL A 24 -1.73 0.38 -24.79
CA VAL A 24 -0.49 -0.34 -25.14
C VAL A 24 -0.92 -1.72 -25.60
N ILE A 25 -0.55 -2.09 -26.82
CA ILE A 25 -0.82 -3.43 -27.34
C ILE A 25 0.21 -4.36 -26.71
N LEU A 26 -0.27 -5.31 -25.90
CA LEU A 26 0.54 -6.32 -25.26
C LEU A 26 0.43 -7.63 -26.03
N THR A 27 1.55 -8.34 -26.17
CA THR A 27 1.54 -9.73 -26.62
C THR A 27 0.98 -10.65 -25.52
N PRO A 28 0.48 -11.85 -25.85
CA PRO A 28 -0.03 -12.80 -24.85
C PRO A 28 0.99 -13.10 -23.74
N SER A 29 2.26 -13.23 -24.10
CA SER A 29 3.37 -13.44 -23.14
C SER A 29 3.58 -12.25 -22.20
N GLU A 30 3.44 -11.01 -22.67
CA GLU A 30 3.56 -9.83 -21.82
C GLU A 30 2.36 -9.69 -20.88
N LEU A 31 1.17 -10.07 -21.33
CA LEU A 31 -0.03 -10.13 -20.49
C LEU A 31 0.13 -11.17 -19.39
N GLU A 32 0.61 -12.38 -19.72
CA GLU A 32 0.89 -13.42 -18.74
C GLU A 32 1.96 -12.97 -17.74
N GLN A 33 3.00 -12.28 -18.19
CA GLN A 33 4.03 -11.72 -17.31
C GLN A 33 3.46 -10.63 -16.40
N LEU A 34 2.58 -9.75 -16.87
CA LEU A 34 1.95 -8.72 -16.04
C LEU A 34 0.95 -9.31 -15.04
N GLN A 35 0.18 -10.33 -15.43
CA GLN A 35 -0.70 -11.06 -14.51
C GLN A 35 0.09 -11.84 -13.45
N SER A 36 1.21 -12.45 -13.85
CA SER A 36 2.09 -13.22 -12.96
C SER A 36 2.87 -12.33 -12.00
N ASN A 37 3.33 -11.15 -12.47
CA ASN A 37 3.95 -10.11 -11.66
C ASN A 37 2.90 -9.23 -10.96
N SER A 38 1.77 -9.83 -10.56
CA SER A 38 0.68 -9.20 -9.83
C SER A 38 1.18 -8.05 -8.96
N LEU A 39 0.81 -6.84 -9.37
CA LEU A 39 0.93 -5.55 -8.67
C LEU A 39 0.19 -5.53 -7.31
N GLY A 40 0.00 -6.69 -6.66
CA GLY A 40 -0.88 -6.87 -5.51
C GLY A 40 -0.51 -8.02 -4.58
N SER A 41 0.66 -8.66 -4.69
CA SER A 41 1.16 -9.47 -3.57
C SER A 41 2.01 -8.59 -2.66
N LEU A 42 1.35 -7.90 -1.72
CA LEU A 42 2.04 -7.29 -0.59
C LEU A 42 2.44 -8.43 0.36
N THR A 43 3.50 -9.16 0.01
CA THR A 43 4.11 -10.17 0.86
C THR A 43 4.82 -9.45 2.00
N ILE A 44 4.06 -9.10 3.04
CA ILE A 44 4.61 -8.58 4.27
C ILE A 44 5.48 -9.70 4.85
N ASP A 45 6.79 -9.48 4.84
CA ASP A 45 7.73 -10.39 5.45
C ASP A 45 7.41 -10.52 6.94
N SER A 46 7.10 -11.75 7.37
CA SER A 46 6.65 -12.02 8.73
C SER A 46 7.70 -11.65 9.79
N GLN A 47 8.99 -11.72 9.43
CA GLN A 47 10.07 -11.35 10.32
C GLN A 47 10.15 -9.82 10.47
N LEU A 48 10.07 -9.08 9.36
CA LEU A 48 10.00 -7.62 9.36
C LEU A 48 8.80 -7.10 10.17
N TYR A 49 7.62 -7.70 9.99
CA TYR A 49 6.43 -7.33 10.76
C TYR A 49 6.63 -7.54 12.27
N THR A 50 7.24 -8.67 12.64
CA THR A 50 7.49 -9.03 14.04
C THR A 50 8.52 -8.10 14.67
N ASP A 51 9.61 -7.80 13.97
CA ASP A 51 10.65 -6.89 14.46
C ASP A 51 10.10 -5.48 14.64
N VAL A 52 9.45 -4.92 13.62
CA VAL A 52 8.88 -3.56 13.69
C VAL A 52 7.87 -3.46 14.82
N THR A 53 6.93 -4.41 14.93
CA THR A 53 5.93 -4.42 15.99
C THR A 53 6.57 -4.61 17.36
N GLY A 54 7.58 -5.48 17.48
CA GLY A 54 8.34 -5.72 18.70
C GLY A 54 9.06 -4.47 19.20
N TYR A 55 9.81 -3.79 18.32
CA TYR A 55 10.49 -2.54 18.66
C TYR A 55 9.50 -1.41 19.00
N LEU A 56 8.35 -1.36 18.34
CA LEU A 56 7.32 -0.36 18.63
C LEU A 56 6.69 -0.59 20.01
N LEU A 57 6.39 -1.83 20.38
CA LEU A 57 5.90 -2.19 21.71
C LEU A 57 6.97 -1.92 22.79
N LEU A 58 8.23 -2.28 22.56
CA LEU A 58 9.32 -2.00 23.49
C LEU A 58 9.53 -0.49 23.68
N SER A 59 9.46 0.29 22.60
CA SER A 59 9.55 1.76 22.65
C SER A 59 8.38 2.36 23.43
N PHE A 60 7.16 1.83 23.24
CA PHE A 60 5.98 2.28 23.97
C PHE A 60 6.10 1.98 25.47
N VAL A 61 6.47 0.75 25.83
CA VAL A 61 6.59 0.33 27.22
C VAL A 61 7.72 1.07 27.93
N SER A 62 8.90 1.18 27.29
CA SER A 62 10.03 1.94 27.85
C SER A 62 9.70 3.42 28.03
N GLY A 63 9.09 4.07 27.02
CA GLY A 63 8.63 5.45 27.13
C GLY A 63 7.57 5.65 28.22
N HIS A 64 6.65 4.69 28.38
CA HIS A 64 5.64 4.74 29.43
C HIS A 64 6.26 4.67 30.83
N ILE A 65 7.19 3.75 31.05
CA ILE A 65 7.87 3.57 32.33
C ILE A 65 8.77 4.77 32.65
N LEU A 66 9.57 5.24 31.69
CA LEU A 66 10.39 6.44 31.85
C LEU A 66 9.53 7.67 32.18
N GLY A 67 8.38 7.83 31.51
CA GLY A 67 7.42 8.88 31.83
C GLY A 67 6.84 8.79 33.25
N ARG A 68 6.59 7.58 33.76
CA ARG A 68 6.17 7.36 35.16
C ARG A 68 7.29 7.73 36.15
N ILE A 69 8.52 7.34 35.86
CA ILE A 69 9.69 7.64 36.70
C ILE A 69 9.90 9.15 36.77
N LEU A 70 10.02 9.83 35.63
CA LEU A 70 10.20 11.29 35.58
C LEU A 70 9.06 12.03 36.29
N LYS A 71 7.81 11.59 36.13
CA LYS A 71 6.66 12.15 36.86
C LYS A 71 6.76 11.96 38.38
N SER A 72 7.34 10.85 38.85
CA SER A 72 7.54 10.60 40.27
C SER A 72 8.64 11.48 40.85
N LEU A 73 9.73 11.70 40.11
CA LEU A 73 10.83 12.56 40.57
C LEU A 73 10.44 14.05 40.57
N GLY A 74 9.59 14.50 39.64
CA GLY A 74 9.12 15.89 39.59
C GLY A 74 8.03 16.27 40.62
N ARG A 75 7.69 15.38 41.56
CA ARG A 75 6.73 15.65 42.66
C ARG A 75 7.41 15.78 44.03
N GLY A 76 8.75 15.94 44.05
CA GLY A 76 9.52 16.38 45.21
C GLY A 76 9.63 17.89 45.27
#